data_AF-A0A1D1ZFJ0-F1
#
_entry.id   AF-A0A1D1ZFJ0-F1
#
_cell.length_a   1.000
_cell.length_b   1.000
_cell.length_c   1.000
_cell.angle_alpha   90.00
_cell.angle_beta   90.00
_cell.angle_gamma   90.00
#
_symmetry.space_group_name_H-M   'P 1'
#
loop_
_entity.id
_entity.type
_entity.pdbx_description
1 polymer ?
#
loop_
_entity_poly.entity_id
_entity_poly.type
_entity_poly.pdbx_seq_one_letter_code
_entity_poly.pdbx_strand_id
1 'polypeptide(L)'
;LCDLYENDSIFDKFECCLSGDGLRVATGSYSNLFRVFGVIPGSSESTTLEASKNPMRRQIQNPVRSARSLSSLTRAVCRGAESPGADANGNTHDFTTKLLHLAWHPTENSLACAAANSLYMYYA
;
A
#
# COMPACT_ATOMS: atom_id res chain seq x y z
N LEU A 1 5.84 0.49 -16.44
CA LEU A 1 6.20 -0.95 -16.45
C LEU A 1 7.65 -1.14 -16.91
N CYS A 2 8.10 -0.45 -17.97
CA CYS A 2 9.49 -0.52 -18.46
C CYS A 2 10.53 -0.31 -17.35
N ASP A 3 10.36 0.71 -16.51
CA ASP A 3 11.29 1.02 -15.42
C ASP A 3 11.54 -0.13 -14.44
N LEU A 4 10.54 -1.01 -14.20
CA LEU A 4 10.70 -2.17 -13.33
C LEU A 4 11.55 -3.27 -13.96
N TYR A 5 11.53 -3.38 -15.30
CA TYR A 5 12.36 -4.32 -16.04
C TYR A 5 13.78 -3.76 -16.24
N GLU A 6 13.90 -2.47 -16.52
CA GLU A 6 15.19 -1.81 -16.74
C GLU A 6 16.05 -1.76 -15.47
N ASN A 7 15.41 -1.63 -14.30
CA ASN A 7 16.09 -1.59 -13.00
C ASN A 7 16.09 -2.95 -12.27
N ASP A 8 15.72 -4.04 -12.95
CA ASP A 8 15.56 -5.40 -12.39
C ASP A 8 14.62 -5.50 -11.17
N SER A 9 13.87 -4.44 -10.85
CA SER A 9 12.98 -4.38 -9.69
C SER A 9 11.83 -5.40 -9.79
N ILE A 10 11.46 -5.82 -11.00
CA ILE A 10 10.48 -6.91 -11.16
C ILE A 10 10.92 -8.23 -10.51
N PHE A 11 12.23 -8.44 -10.31
CA PHE A 11 12.77 -9.63 -9.67
C PHE A 11 12.85 -9.53 -8.15
N ASP A 12 12.50 -8.37 -7.57
CA ASP A 12 12.44 -8.22 -6.11
C ASP A 12 11.42 -9.19 -5.50
N LYS A 13 11.84 -9.85 -4.41
CA LYS A 13 11.05 -10.85 -3.70
C LYS A 13 10.60 -10.28 -2.37
N PHE A 14 9.38 -9.75 -2.34
CA PHE A 14 8.74 -9.30 -1.11
C PHE A 14 8.24 -10.50 -0.32
N GLU A 15 8.63 -10.58 0.95
CA GLU A 15 8.09 -11.57 1.87
C GLU A 15 6.68 -11.17 2.33
N CYS A 16 5.90 -12.20 2.65
CA CYS A 16 4.65 -12.06 3.37
C CYS A 16 4.66 -12.95 4.62
N CYS A 17 3.94 -12.53 5.65
CA CYS A 17 3.76 -13.31 6.87
C CYS A 17 2.30 -13.28 7.33
N LEU A 18 1.91 -14.32 8.05
CA LEU A 18 0.60 -14.44 8.68
C LEU A 18 0.72 -14.04 10.15
N SER A 19 -0.31 -13.36 10.69
CA SER A 19 -0.42 -13.12 12.12
C SER A 19 -0.58 -14.43 12.89
N GLY A 20 -0.19 -14.44 14.16
CA GLY A 20 -0.29 -15.64 15.01
C GLY A 20 -1.71 -16.22 15.15
N ASP A 21 -2.73 -15.37 15.05
CA ASP A 21 -4.15 -15.74 15.06
C ASP A 21 -4.71 -16.13 13.69
N GLY A 22 -3.93 -15.97 12.61
CA GLY A 22 -4.35 -16.27 11.25
C GLY A 22 -5.36 -15.28 10.64
N LEU A 23 -5.67 -14.19 11.32
CA LEU A 23 -6.69 -13.23 10.87
C LEU A 23 -6.13 -12.16 9.93
N ARG A 24 -4.82 -11.97 9.88
CA ARG A 24 -4.16 -10.92 9.10
C ARG A 24 -2.93 -11.42 8.37
N VAL A 25 -2.66 -10.84 7.20
CA VAL A 25 -1.43 -11.05 6.44
C VAL A 25 -0.73 -9.71 6.25
N ALA A 26 0.59 -9.69 6.41
CA ALA A 26 1.42 -8.54 6.10
C ALA A 26 2.35 -8.83 4.92
N THR A 27 2.60 -7.82 4.08
CA THR A 27 3.56 -7.88 2.97
C THR A 27 4.29 -6.55 2.82
N GLY A 28 5.54 -6.62 2.36
CA GLY A 28 6.34 -5.46 2.04
C GLY A 28 6.03 -4.86 0.66
N SER A 29 6.55 -3.67 0.41
CA SER A 29 6.43 -2.90 -0.82
C SER A 29 7.64 -1.96 -0.99
N TYR A 30 7.72 -1.29 -2.14
CA TYR A 30 8.61 -0.16 -2.38
C TYR A 30 8.27 1.04 -1.49
N SER A 31 9.18 2.02 -1.48
CA SER A 31 9.09 3.23 -0.66
C SER A 31 9.09 2.95 0.85
N ASN A 32 9.75 1.87 1.27
CA ASN A 32 9.73 1.35 2.64
C ASN A 32 8.31 1.13 3.21
N LEU A 33 7.34 0.89 2.33
CA LEU A 33 5.97 0.63 2.74
C LEU A 33 5.76 -0.84 3.07
N PHE A 34 4.83 -1.11 3.98
CA PHE A 34 4.23 -2.43 4.15
C PHE A 34 2.72 -2.29 4.27
N ARG A 35 2.01 -3.37 3.92
CA ARG A 35 0.55 -3.45 4.00
C ARG A 35 0.13 -4.62 4.86
N VAL A 36 -0.89 -4.41 5.68
CA VAL A 36 -1.56 -5.42 6.50
C VAL A 36 -2.99 -5.55 6.02
N PHE A 37 -3.43 -6.77 5.72
CA PHE A 37 -4.76 -7.09 5.22
C PHE A 37 -5.49 -8.04 6.17
N GLY A 38 -6.79 -7.86 6.34
CA GLY A 38 -7.65 -8.87 6.95
C GLY A 38 -7.88 -10.05 6.01
N VAL A 39 -7.84 -11.27 6.54
CA VAL A 39 -7.97 -12.52 5.76
C VAL A 39 -9.45 -12.94 5.60
N ILE A 40 -10.36 -12.31 6.34
CA ILE A 40 -11.79 -12.68 6.34
C ILE A 40 -12.43 -12.38 4.98
N PRO A 41 -13.15 -13.34 4.36
CA PRO A 41 -13.87 -13.10 3.11
C PRO A 41 -14.83 -11.92 3.21
N GLY A 42 -14.72 -10.96 2.29
CA GLY A 42 -15.54 -9.75 2.28
C GLY A 42 -15.04 -8.64 3.20
N SER A 43 -13.95 -8.84 3.93
CA SER A 43 -13.30 -7.77 4.67
C SER A 43 -12.63 -6.77 3.73
N SER A 44 -12.79 -5.48 4.03
CA SER A 44 -12.06 -4.37 3.41
C SER A 44 -10.96 -3.81 4.33
N GLU A 45 -10.63 -4.54 5.41
CA GLU A 45 -9.55 -4.17 6.33
C GLU A 45 -8.20 -4.22 5.60
N SER A 46 -7.63 -3.04 5.36
CA SER A 46 -6.32 -2.88 4.75
C SER A 46 -5.66 -1.64 5.33
N THR A 47 -4.48 -1.80 5.93
CA THR A 47 -3.69 -0.71 6.48
C THR A 47 -2.35 -0.64 5.76
N THR A 48 -1.95 0.53 5.24
CA THR A 48 -0.62 0.78 4.67
C THR A 48 0.19 1.63 5.64
N LEU A 49 1.42 1.24 5.93
CA LEU A 49 2.32 1.90 6.87
C LEU A 49 3.70 2.09 6.22
N GLU A 50 4.39 3.16 6.62
CA GLU A 50 5.75 3.46 6.19
C GLU A 50 6.73 3.13 7.33
N ALA A 51 7.76 2.33 7.03
CA ALA A 51 8.87 2.06 7.92
C ALA A 51 9.87 3.21 7.88
N SER A 52 9.65 4.21 8.73
CA SER A 52 10.50 5.40 8.82
C SER A 52 10.80 5.79 10.26
N LYS A 53 11.88 6.57 10.45
CA LYS A 53 12.27 7.11 11.76
C LYS A 53 11.25 8.07 12.37
N ASN A 54 10.26 8.52 11.60
CA ASN A 54 9.20 9.39 12.08
C ASN A 54 7.88 8.59 12.17
N PRO A 55 7.62 7.89 13.29
CA PRO A 55 6.50 6.95 13.42
C PRO A 55 5.12 7.62 13.31
N MET A 56 5.06 8.96 13.42
CA MET A 56 3.82 9.73 13.31
C MET A 56 3.57 10.28 11.89
N ARG A 57 4.44 10.01 10.91
CA ARG A 57 4.13 10.20 9.49
C ARG A 57 3.11 9.14 9.04
N ARG A 58 1.89 9.21 9.58
CA ARG A 58 0.74 8.60 8.94
C ARG A 58 0.55 9.35 7.63
N GLN A 59 0.71 8.67 6.49
CA GLN A 59 0.17 9.18 5.25
C GLN A 59 -1.34 9.17 5.46
N ILE A 60 -1.89 10.33 5.84
CA ILE A 60 -3.32 10.56 5.99
C ILE A 60 -3.91 10.17 4.64
N GLN A 61 -4.51 8.99 4.57
CA GLN A 61 -5.38 8.64 3.49
C GLN A 61 -6.54 9.60 3.64
N ASN A 62 -6.52 10.71 2.89
CA ASN A 62 -7.69 11.55 2.75
C ASN A 62 -8.81 10.58 2.35
N PRO A 63 -9.88 10.42 3.16
CA PRO A 63 -11.01 9.63 2.72
C PRO A 63 -11.46 10.27 1.41
N VAL A 64 -11.50 9.47 0.35
CA VAL A 64 -12.10 9.88 -0.92
C VAL A 64 -13.47 10.41 -0.55
N ARG A 65 -13.66 11.73 -0.66
CA ARG A 65 -14.96 12.35 -0.41
C ARG A 65 -15.92 11.62 -1.33
N SER A 66 -16.89 10.92 -0.74
CA SER A 66 -18.05 10.40 -1.46
C SER A 66 -18.57 11.55 -2.33
N ALA A 67 -18.44 11.41 -3.65
CA ALA A 67 -18.92 12.41 -4.58
C ALA A 67 -20.41 12.63 -4.30
N ARG A 68 -20.74 13.84 -3.85
CA ARG A 68 -22.12 14.24 -3.62
C ARG A 68 -22.81 14.30 -4.99
N SER A 69 -23.93 13.58 -5.08
CA SER A 69 -25.09 13.78 -5.96
C SER A 69 -24.93 14.79 -7.11
N LEU A 70 -24.99 14.31 -8.36
CA LEU A 70 -25.20 15.16 -9.54
C LEU A 70 -26.65 15.04 -10.00
N SER A 71 -27.46 16.01 -9.59
CA SER A 71 -28.75 16.31 -10.21
C SER A 71 -28.55 16.96 -11.59
N SER A 72 -28.99 16.23 -12.63
CA SER A 72 -29.62 16.68 -13.88
C SER A 72 -29.26 18.07 -14.44
N LEU A 73 -28.57 18.10 -15.60
CA LEU A 73 -28.86 19.04 -16.69
C LEU A 73 -28.64 18.39 -18.07
N THR A 74 -29.44 18.85 -19.02
CA THR A 74 -29.86 18.33 -20.32
C THR A 74 -28.88 18.46 -21.50
N ARG A 75 -29.06 17.57 -22.48
CA ARG A 75 -28.87 17.72 -23.96
C ARG A 75 -27.44 17.83 -24.55
N ALA A 76 -27.13 16.77 -25.30
CA ALA A 76 -26.56 16.74 -26.66
C ALA A 76 -25.07 17.10 -26.88
N VAL A 77 -24.28 16.08 -27.27
CA VAL A 77 -23.61 15.89 -28.58
C VAL A 77 -22.48 14.86 -28.39
N CYS A 78 -22.57 13.73 -29.10
CA CYS A 78 -21.46 12.77 -29.21
C CYS A 78 -20.36 13.36 -30.10
N ARG A 79 -19.15 13.57 -29.58
CA ARG A 79 -17.87 13.47 -30.31
C ARG A 79 -16.77 13.07 -29.32
N GLY A 80 -15.97 12.07 -29.71
CA GLY A 80 -14.96 11.44 -28.87
C GLY A 80 -13.83 12.37 -28.46
N ALA A 81 -13.30 12.07 -27.28
CA ALA A 81 -11.95 12.38 -26.83
C ALA A 81 -11.66 11.40 -25.69
N GLU A 82 -10.67 10.54 -25.91
CA GLU A 82 -9.82 9.89 -24.93
C GLU A 82 -10.15 10.13 -23.44
N SER A 83 -10.57 9.07 -22.72
CA SER A 83 -10.42 9.04 -21.27
C SER A 83 -8.93 9.15 -20.95
N PRO A 84 -8.46 10.19 -20.24
CA PRO A 84 -7.23 10.02 -19.50
C PRO A 84 -7.57 9.07 -18.36
N GLY A 85 -6.86 7.94 -18.33
CA GLY A 85 -6.88 7.01 -17.22
C GLY A 85 -6.74 7.79 -15.91
N ALA A 86 -7.48 7.31 -14.90
CA ALA A 86 -7.40 7.80 -13.54
C ALA A 86 -6.04 7.42 -12.91
N ASP A 87 -4.95 7.90 -13.49
CA ASP A 87 -3.58 7.75 -13.02
C ASP A 87 -3.06 9.12 -12.57
N ALA A 88 -3.67 9.67 -11.52
CA ALA A 88 -3.23 10.94 -10.94
C ALA A 88 -3.35 10.92 -9.41
N ASN A 89 -2.79 9.89 -8.78
CA ASN A 89 -2.19 10.05 -7.46
C ASN A 89 -0.68 9.85 -7.63
N GLY A 90 -0.01 10.92 -8.04
CA GLY A 90 1.44 10.99 -8.22
C GLY A 90 2.20 10.86 -6.89
N ASN A 91 2.22 9.65 -6.34
CA ASN A 91 3.42 9.21 -5.63
C ASN A 91 4.30 8.59 -6.71
N THR A 92 5.33 9.32 -7.16
CA THR A 92 6.48 8.68 -7.79
C THR A 92 7.00 7.65 -6.79
N HIS A 93 6.63 6.39 -6.98
CA HIS A 93 7.06 5.33 -6.09
C HIS A 93 8.57 5.22 -6.19
N ASP A 94 9.24 5.49 -5.08
CA ASP A 94 10.68 5.30 -4.99
C ASP A 94 10.94 3.80 -4.98
N PHE A 95 11.40 3.28 -6.12
CA PHE A 95 11.79 1.87 -6.30
C PHE A 95 13.17 1.57 -5.69
N THR A 96 13.93 2.59 -5.29
CA THR A 96 15.26 2.39 -4.68
C THR A 96 15.15 1.95 -3.23
N THR A 97 14.09 2.36 -2.53
CA THR A 97 13.78 1.94 -1.17
C THR A 97 12.74 0.81 -1.18
N LYS A 98 13.03 -0.27 -0.48
CA LYS A 98 12.22 -1.48 -0.48
C LYS A 98 12.22 -2.14 0.89
N LEU A 99 11.04 -2.56 1.32
CA LEU A 99 10.86 -3.37 2.52
C LEU A 99 10.65 -4.81 2.07
N LEU A 100 11.74 -5.57 1.95
CA LEU A 100 11.69 -6.95 1.46
C LEU A 100 11.32 -7.96 2.56
N HIS A 101 11.76 -7.68 3.79
CA HIS A 101 11.68 -8.62 4.90
C HIS A 101 10.83 -8.08 6.03
N LEU A 102 9.93 -8.92 6.52
CA LEU A 102 9.11 -8.66 7.68
C LEU A 102 8.70 -9.98 8.34
N ALA A 103 8.50 -9.95 9.64
CA ALA A 103 8.11 -11.11 10.42
C ALA A 103 7.01 -10.71 11.41
N TRP A 104 6.00 -11.56 11.54
CA TRP A 104 5.03 -11.46 12.62
C TRP A 104 5.46 -12.39 13.74
N HIS A 105 5.36 -11.92 14.98
CA HIS A 105 5.55 -12.78 16.14
C HIS A 105 4.46 -13.87 16.18
N PRO A 106 4.80 -15.15 16.44
CA PRO A 106 3.84 -16.26 16.34
C PRO A 106 2.75 -16.23 17.40
N THR A 107 2.99 -15.59 18.54
CA THR A 107 2.04 -15.56 19.68
C THR A 107 1.66 -14.16 20.14
N GLU A 108 2.43 -13.14 19.74
CA GLU A 108 2.25 -11.77 20.23
C GLU A 108 1.81 -10.91 19.07
N ASN A 109 1.09 -9.85 19.39
CA ASN A 109 0.62 -8.92 18.40
C ASN A 109 1.72 -7.91 18.04
N SER A 110 2.84 -8.42 17.52
CA SER A 110 4.02 -7.64 17.19
C SER A 110 4.54 -8.01 15.80
N LEU A 111 4.84 -6.98 15.01
CA LEU A 111 5.37 -7.09 13.66
C LEU A 111 6.71 -6.37 13.58
N ALA A 112 7.73 -7.08 13.11
CA ALA A 112 9.06 -6.53 12.86
C ALA A 112 9.29 -6.39 11.36
N CYS A 113 9.90 -5.29 10.93
CA CYS A 113 10.31 -5.12 9.53
C CYS A 113 11.71 -4.48 9.42
N ALA A 114 12.44 -4.90 8.39
CA ALA A 114 13.76 -4.36 8.08
C ALA A 114 13.66 -3.39 6.90
N ALA A 115 13.99 -2.12 7.14
CA ALA A 115 13.99 -1.07 6.12
C ALA A 115 15.03 0.00 6.47
N ALA A 116 15.62 0.65 5.46
CA ALA A 116 16.54 1.78 5.65
C ALA A 116 17.64 1.56 6.72
N ASN A 117 18.31 0.40 6.67
CA ASN A 117 19.36 -0.02 7.63
C ASN A 117 18.91 -0.01 9.10
N SER A 118 17.60 -0.15 9.33
CA SER A 118 16.98 -0.11 10.65
C SER A 118 16.00 -1.28 10.79
N LEU A 119 15.83 -1.75 12.02
CA LEU A 119 14.77 -2.67 12.39
C LEU A 119 13.66 -1.87 13.08
N TYR A 120 12.44 -1.97 12.56
CA TYR A 120 11.26 -1.34 13.14
C TYR A 120 10.38 -2.40 13.80
N MET A 121 9.83 -2.07 14.96
CA MET A 121 8.92 -2.92 15.72
C MET A 121 7.59 -2.18 15.85
N TYR A 122 6.52 -2.84 15.42
CA TYR A 122 5.15 -2.35 15.49
C TYR A 122 4.33 -3.23 16.42
N TYR A 123 3.36 -2.62 17.07
CA TYR A 123 2.25 -3.34 17.69
C TYR A 123 1.14 -3.51 16.64
N ALA A 124 0.82 -4.78 16.38
CA ALA A 124 -0.18 -5.29 15.43
C ALA A 124 -1.61 -4.80 15.67
#